data_AF-A0A9W4Q5E9-F1
#
_entry.id   AF-A0A9W4Q5E9-F1
#
_cell.length_a   1.000
_cell.length_b   1.000
_cell.length_c   1.000
_cell.angle_alpha   90.00
_cell.angle_beta   90.00
_cell.angle_gamma   90.00
#
_symmetry.space_group_name_H-M   'P 1'
#
loop_
_entity.id
_entity.type
_entity.pdbx_description
1 polymer ?
#
loop_
_entity_poly.entity_id
_entity_poly.type
_entity_poly.pdbx_seq_one_letter_code
_entity_poly.pdbx_strand_id
1 'polypeptide(L)'
;MISYLDTALTISETLQTNAIVWIHSLPEQDMGPSRHILEDLEGLAIAGGFPVILHAVRDRAELSDLFRQLTTEAEQGLRPVLHVDAHGTVADGLLLAPSGDRVGWSEIIEDLQALNVATGNNLTAGLSLLRAG
;
A
#
# COMPACT_ATOMS: atom_id res chain seq x y z
N MET A 1 -33.90 -21.75 -28.60
CA MET A 1 -33.35 -20.44 -29.02
C MET A 1 -33.50 -19.50 -27.83
N ILE A 2 -32.43 -19.33 -27.05
CA ILE A 2 -32.43 -18.43 -25.90
C ILE A 2 -31.83 -17.11 -26.39
N SER A 3 -32.64 -16.07 -26.37
CA SER A 3 -32.26 -14.70 -26.70
C SER A 3 -31.71 -14.05 -25.44
N TYR A 4 -30.44 -13.67 -25.42
CA TYR A 4 -29.90 -12.77 -24.41
C TYR A 4 -30.25 -11.34 -24.83
N LEU A 5 -31.00 -10.63 -23.99
CA LEU A 5 -31.17 -9.19 -24.12
C LEU A 5 -29.82 -8.53 -23.85
N ASP A 6 -29.41 -7.68 -24.78
CA ASP A 6 -28.19 -6.88 -24.77
C ASP A 6 -28.32 -5.74 -23.74
N THR A 7 -28.44 -6.12 -22.46
CA THR A 7 -28.50 -5.14 -21.37
C THR A 7 -27.08 -4.79 -20.97
N ALA A 8 -26.53 -3.74 -21.59
CA ALA A 8 -25.27 -3.17 -21.16
C ALA A 8 -25.43 -2.62 -19.73
N LEU A 9 -24.75 -3.26 -18.77
CA LEU A 9 -24.66 -2.79 -17.39
C LEU A 9 -23.43 -1.88 -17.27
N THR A 10 -23.67 -0.59 -17.04
CA THR A 10 -22.59 0.35 -16.68
C THR A 10 -22.54 0.46 -15.16
N ILE A 11 -21.45 0.00 -14.56
CA ILE A 11 -21.13 0.20 -13.14
C ILE A 11 -20.12 1.35 -13.06
N SER A 12 -20.39 2.35 -12.22
CA SER A 12 -19.50 3.49 -11.98
C SER A 12 -19.32 3.67 -10.48
N GLU A 13 -18.10 3.47 -9.98
CA GLU A 13 -17.72 3.69 -8.58
C GLU A 13 -16.78 4.89 -8.49
N THR A 14 -16.87 5.65 -7.38
CA THR A 14 -15.98 6.80 -7.14
C THR A 14 -14.81 6.36 -6.27
N LEU A 15 -13.58 6.54 -6.75
CA LEU A 15 -12.40 6.41 -5.90
C LEU A 15 -12.33 7.64 -4.98
N GLN A 16 -12.49 7.42 -3.67
CA GLN A 16 -12.32 8.46 -2.65
C GLN A 16 -10.94 8.34 -2.03
N THR A 17 -10.09 9.35 -2.12
CA THR A 17 -8.76 9.31 -1.46
C THR A 17 -8.63 10.49 -0.53
N ASN A 18 -8.00 10.32 0.62
CA ASN A 18 -7.72 11.41 1.56
C ASN A 18 -6.31 11.41 2.15
N ALA A 19 -5.48 10.42 1.81
CA ALA A 19 -4.08 10.35 2.21
C ALA A 19 -3.27 9.50 1.22
N ILE A 20 -1.96 9.71 1.21
CA ILE A 20 -0.98 8.78 0.65
C ILE A 20 -0.24 8.19 1.83
N VAL A 21 -0.25 6.86 1.96
CA VAL A 21 0.50 6.15 3.00
C VAL A 21 1.64 5.41 2.31
N TRP A 22 2.86 5.77 2.64
CA TRP A 22 4.07 5.18 2.08
C TRP A 22 4.78 4.35 3.16
N ILE A 23 4.80 3.03 2.97
CA ILE A 23 5.52 2.10 3.84
C ILE A 23 6.82 1.75 3.16
N HIS A 24 7.94 1.79 3.88
CA HIS A 24 9.21 1.28 3.35
C HIS A 24 9.96 0.40 4.34
N SER A 25 10.65 -0.59 3.78
CA SER A 25 11.60 -1.46 4.49
C SER A 25 12.85 -1.68 3.64
N LEU A 26 13.35 -0.58 3.04
CA LEU A 26 14.59 -0.56 2.29
C LEU A 26 15.75 -0.11 3.18
N PRO A 27 16.95 -0.67 2.99
CA PRO A 27 18.17 -0.09 3.52
C PRO A 27 18.40 1.33 3.01
N GLU A 28 19.07 2.13 3.82
CA GLU A 28 19.36 3.55 3.56
C GLU A 28 19.99 3.80 2.18
N GLN A 29 20.90 2.93 1.74
CA GLN A 29 21.57 3.06 0.45
C GLN A 29 20.64 2.84 -0.76
N ASP A 30 19.53 2.13 -0.57
CA ASP A 30 18.59 1.77 -1.64
C ASP A 30 17.38 2.73 -1.69
N MET A 31 17.30 3.67 -0.74
CA MET A 31 16.21 4.66 -0.63
C MET A 31 16.24 5.76 -1.71
N GLY A 32 17.28 5.85 -2.54
CA GLY A 32 17.46 6.93 -3.52
C GLY A 32 16.23 7.19 -4.40
N PRO A 33 15.69 6.16 -5.10
CA PRO A 33 14.47 6.32 -5.90
C PRO A 33 13.24 6.71 -5.07
N SER A 34 13.02 6.06 -3.93
CA SER A 34 11.88 6.32 -3.04
C SER A 34 11.88 7.75 -2.51
N ARG A 35 13.06 8.26 -2.13
CA ARG A 35 13.23 9.65 -1.66
C ARG A 35 12.83 10.66 -2.70
N HIS A 36 13.26 10.46 -3.95
CA HIS A 36 12.94 11.41 -5.00
C HIS A 36 11.43 11.52 -5.23
N ILE A 37 10.72 10.38 -5.20
CA ILE A 37 9.26 10.37 -5.33
C ILE A 37 8.59 11.01 -4.11
N LEU A 38 9.07 10.70 -2.90
CA LEU A 38 8.53 11.31 -1.67
C LEU A 38 8.70 12.83 -1.66
N GLU A 39 9.84 13.35 -2.07
CA GLU A 39 10.10 14.79 -2.21
C GLU A 39 9.10 15.46 -3.16
N ASP A 40 8.83 14.83 -4.32
CA ASP A 40 7.83 15.32 -5.28
C ASP A 40 6.40 15.28 -4.69
N LEU A 41 6.06 14.21 -3.99
CA LEU A 41 4.74 14.04 -3.36
C LEU A 41 4.51 15.02 -2.21
N GLU A 42 5.52 15.28 -1.39
CA GLU A 42 5.47 16.30 -0.33
C GLU A 42 5.25 17.69 -0.92
N GLY A 43 5.89 18.00 -2.05
CA GLY A 43 5.66 19.24 -2.79
C GLY A 43 4.19 19.40 -3.23
N LEU A 44 3.57 18.32 -3.72
CA LEU A 44 2.15 18.31 -4.10
C LEU A 44 1.21 18.41 -2.88
N ALA A 45 1.55 17.77 -1.76
CA ALA A 45 0.78 17.85 -0.53
C ALA A 45 0.72 19.30 -0.01
N ILE A 46 1.87 20.00 0.01
CA ILE A 46 1.96 21.41 0.41
C ILE A 46 1.12 22.31 -0.50
N ALA A 47 1.02 21.98 -1.79
CA ALA A 47 0.23 22.73 -2.76
C ALA A 47 -1.31 22.51 -2.65
N GLY A 48 -1.78 21.84 -1.59
CA GLY A 48 -3.20 21.55 -1.36
C GLY A 48 -3.62 20.14 -1.78
N GLY A 49 -2.66 19.24 -2.01
CA GLY A 49 -2.89 17.81 -2.19
C GLY A 49 -3.23 17.07 -0.88
N PHE A 50 -3.27 15.75 -0.95
CA PHE A 50 -3.47 14.91 0.22
C PHE A 50 -2.20 14.84 1.09
N PRO A 51 -2.33 14.66 2.42
CA PRO A 51 -1.18 14.39 3.27
C PRO A 51 -0.45 13.12 2.83
N VAL A 52 0.88 13.17 2.86
CA VAL A 52 1.77 12.02 2.65
C VAL A 52 2.29 11.57 4.02
N ILE A 53 2.06 10.31 4.35
CA ILE A 53 2.41 9.72 5.65
C ILE A 53 3.44 8.62 5.40
N LEU A 54 4.65 8.81 5.91
CA LEU A 54 5.76 7.87 5.74
C LEU A 54 5.92 6.97 6.97
N HIS A 55 5.99 5.66 6.74
CA HIS A 55 6.28 4.65 7.75
C HIS A 55 7.50 3.82 7.35
N ALA A 56 8.52 3.82 8.21
CA ALA A 56 9.61 2.86 8.14
C ALA A 56 9.25 1.64 9.00
N VAL A 57 9.27 0.44 8.43
CA VAL A 57 9.04 -0.83 9.15
C VAL A 57 10.29 -1.69 9.10
N ARG A 58 10.68 -2.23 10.26
CA ARG A 58 11.98 -2.88 10.45
C ARG A 58 11.92 -4.41 10.46
N ASP A 59 10.76 -4.94 10.83
CA ASP A 59 10.52 -6.36 11.04
C ASP A 59 9.07 -6.74 10.76
N ARG A 60 8.78 -8.05 10.79
CA ARG A 60 7.45 -8.60 10.50
C ARG A 60 6.38 -8.07 11.46
N ALA A 61 6.72 -7.89 12.73
CA ALA A 61 5.75 -7.48 13.75
C ALA A 61 5.32 -6.03 13.52
N GLU A 62 6.26 -5.13 13.23
CA GLU A 62 5.97 -3.74 12.90
C GLU A 62 5.11 -3.60 11.64
N LEU A 63 5.38 -4.42 10.61
CA LEU A 63 4.56 -4.41 9.40
C LEU A 63 3.11 -4.84 9.70
N SER A 64 2.93 -5.93 10.44
CA SER A 64 1.60 -6.43 10.80
C SER A 64 0.86 -5.45 11.72
N ASP A 65 1.55 -4.87 12.70
CA ASP A 65 0.98 -3.87 13.60
C ASP A 65 0.55 -2.61 12.84
N LEU A 66 1.34 -2.18 11.85
CA LEU A 66 0.99 -1.05 11.00
C LEU A 66 -0.25 -1.34 10.15
N PHE A 67 -0.36 -2.51 9.52
CA PHE A 67 -1.57 -2.87 8.77
C PHE A 67 -2.82 -2.91 9.66
N ARG A 68 -2.70 -3.44 10.88
CA ARG A 68 -3.78 -3.43 11.88
C ARG A 68 -4.19 -2.01 12.29
N GLN A 69 -3.21 -1.12 12.47
CA GLN A 69 -3.46 0.30 12.75
C GLN A 69 -4.18 0.96 11.58
N LEU A 70 -3.66 0.84 10.36
CA LEU A 70 -4.26 1.42 9.15
C LEU A 70 -5.69 0.92 8.91
N THR A 71 -5.95 -0.35 9.21
CA THR A 71 -7.30 -0.93 9.12
C THR A 71 -8.25 -0.24 10.12
N THR A 72 -7.83 -0.05 11.36
CA THR A 72 -8.60 0.68 12.38
C THR A 72 -8.85 2.13 11.96
N GLU A 73 -7.84 2.80 11.40
CA GLU A 73 -7.99 4.17 10.88
C GLU A 73 -8.92 4.23 9.67
N ALA A 74 -8.93 3.20 8.81
CA ALA A 74 -9.83 3.10 7.66
C ALA A 74 -11.29 2.94 8.08
N GLU A 75 -11.58 2.18 9.14
CA GLU A 75 -12.90 2.12 9.76
C GLU A 75 -13.36 3.50 10.28
N GLN A 76 -12.40 4.36 10.65
CA GLN A 76 -12.64 5.72 11.12
C GLN A 76 -12.65 6.78 10.00
N GLY A 77 -12.44 6.36 8.75
CA GLY A 77 -12.57 7.22 7.57
C GLY A 77 -11.28 7.43 6.77
N LEU A 78 -10.15 6.82 7.13
CA LEU A 78 -8.95 6.82 6.28
C LEU A 78 -9.28 6.14 4.94
N ARG A 79 -8.90 6.78 3.84
CA ARG A 79 -9.02 6.28 2.47
C ARG A 79 -7.68 6.48 1.77
N PRO A 80 -6.70 5.60 2.05
CA PRO A 80 -5.33 5.82 1.62
C PRO A 80 -5.11 5.29 0.20
N VAL A 81 -4.28 5.99 -0.56
CA VAL A 81 -3.44 5.33 -1.57
C VAL A 81 -2.24 4.75 -0.84
N LEU A 82 -2.14 3.43 -0.80
CA LEU A 82 -1.06 2.73 -0.12
C LEU A 82 0.09 2.45 -1.11
N HIS A 83 1.31 2.76 -0.71
CA HIS A 83 2.52 2.35 -1.42
C HIS A 83 3.46 1.60 -0.49
N VAL A 84 4.05 0.50 -0.97
CA VAL A 84 5.03 -0.29 -0.21
C VAL A 84 6.31 -0.45 -1.01
N ASP A 85 7.42 0.01 -0.42
CA ASP A 85 8.78 -0.14 -0.96
C ASP A 85 9.60 -1.08 -0.10
N ALA A 86 10.04 -2.20 -0.67
CA ALA A 86 10.91 -3.14 0.03
C ALA A 86 11.76 -3.94 -0.95
N HIS A 87 12.75 -4.64 -0.41
CA HIS A 87 13.33 -5.76 -1.15
C HIS A 87 12.31 -6.88 -1.25
N GLY A 88 12.34 -7.65 -2.33
CA GLY A 88 11.42 -8.79 -2.45
C GLY A 88 11.52 -9.53 -3.77
N THR A 89 10.87 -10.69 -3.81
CA THR A 89 10.73 -11.49 -5.02
C THR A 89 9.31 -12.04 -5.12
N VAL A 90 8.90 -12.38 -6.34
CA VAL A 90 7.61 -13.05 -6.56
C VAL A 90 7.52 -14.38 -5.80
N ALA A 91 8.66 -15.07 -5.61
CA ALA A 91 8.67 -16.36 -4.92
C ALA A 91 8.61 -16.23 -3.40
N ASP A 92 9.33 -15.25 -2.83
CA ASP A 92 9.61 -15.21 -1.39
C ASP A 92 8.85 -14.11 -0.64
N GLY A 93 8.15 -13.22 -1.35
CA GLY A 93 7.49 -12.08 -0.75
C GLY A 93 8.43 -10.91 -0.47
N LEU A 94 8.12 -10.17 0.59
CA LEU A 94 8.91 -9.01 1.03
C LEU A 94 10.06 -9.47 1.92
N LEU A 95 11.24 -8.88 1.74
CA LEU A 95 12.37 -8.96 2.64
C LEU A 95 12.47 -7.64 3.40
N LEU A 96 12.33 -7.72 4.72
CA LEU A 96 12.34 -6.55 5.60
C LEU A 96 13.75 -6.25 6.09
N ALA A 97 14.12 -4.97 6.08
CA ALA A 97 15.39 -4.49 6.58
C ALA A 97 15.16 -3.62 7.83
N PRO A 98 16.01 -3.74 8.87
CA PRO A 98 17.22 -4.55 8.92
C PRO A 98 17.03 -5.98 9.44
N SER A 99 15.81 -6.41 9.83
CA SER A 99 15.65 -7.69 10.53
C SER A 99 16.04 -8.91 9.68
N GLY A 100 15.88 -8.82 8.35
CA GLY A 100 16.04 -9.94 7.44
C GLY A 100 14.82 -10.85 7.39
N ASP A 101 13.71 -10.47 8.03
CA ASP A 101 12.46 -11.22 7.98
C ASP A 101 11.93 -11.30 6.56
N ARG A 102 11.37 -12.45 6.21
CA ARG A 102 10.60 -12.62 4.98
C ARG A 102 9.12 -12.66 5.31
N VAL A 103 8.31 -11.88 4.62
CA VAL A 103 6.85 -11.89 4.75
C VAL A 103 6.26 -12.34 3.41
N GLY A 104 5.62 -13.51 3.43
CA GLY A 104 5.07 -14.12 2.22
C GLY A 104 3.85 -13.38 1.69
N TRP A 105 3.55 -13.54 0.40
CA TRP A 105 2.40 -12.87 -0.22
C TRP A 105 1.05 -13.23 0.40
N SER A 106 0.88 -14.45 0.93
CA SER A 106 -0.35 -14.84 1.61
C SER A 106 -0.63 -13.94 2.82
N GLU A 107 0.39 -13.64 3.63
CA GLU A 107 0.26 -12.77 4.80
C GLU A 107 -0.06 -11.33 4.38
N ILE A 108 0.65 -10.80 3.38
CA ILE A 108 0.39 -9.45 2.84
C ILE A 108 -1.03 -9.34 2.26
N ILE A 109 -1.50 -10.38 1.57
CA ILE A 109 -2.84 -10.39 0.99
C ILE A 109 -3.91 -10.42 2.09
N GLU A 110 -3.71 -11.17 3.16
CA GLU A 110 -4.63 -11.19 4.31
C GLU A 110 -4.74 -9.78 4.94
N ASP A 111 -3.61 -9.10 5.16
CA ASP A 111 -3.58 -7.74 5.67
C ASP A 111 -4.26 -6.73 4.72
N LEU A 112 -3.96 -6.81 3.41
CA LEU A 112 -4.56 -5.93 2.40
C LEU A 112 -6.07 -6.19 2.24
N GLN A 113 -6.53 -7.43 2.39
CA GLN A 113 -7.96 -7.76 2.35
C GLN A 113 -8.70 -7.12 3.52
N ALA A 114 -8.17 -7.22 4.73
CA ALA A 114 -8.75 -6.58 5.92
C ALA A 114 -8.85 -5.06 5.73
N LEU A 115 -7.77 -4.43 5.27
CA LEU A 115 -7.75 -3.00 4.97
C LEU A 115 -8.72 -2.63 3.84
N ASN A 116 -8.82 -3.43 2.78
CA ASN A 116 -9.74 -3.17 1.68
C ASN A 116 -11.21 -3.21 2.13
N VAL A 117 -11.57 -4.15 3.00
CA VAL A 117 -12.91 -4.19 3.61
C VAL A 117 -13.16 -2.93 4.45
N ALA A 118 -12.21 -2.53 5.29
CA ALA A 118 -12.33 -1.34 6.14
C ALA A 118 -12.44 -0.02 5.33
N THR A 119 -11.79 0.05 4.16
CA THR A 119 -11.95 1.18 3.24
C THR A 119 -13.25 1.14 2.41
N GLY A 120 -14.05 0.08 2.52
CA GLY A 120 -15.28 -0.10 1.75
C GLY A 120 -15.03 -0.48 0.29
N ASN A 121 -14.02 -1.32 0.02
CA ASN A 121 -13.57 -1.71 -1.32
C ASN A 121 -13.00 -0.56 -2.17
N ASN A 122 -12.36 0.40 -1.50
CA ASN A 122 -11.80 1.60 -2.13
C ASN A 122 -10.27 1.67 -1.94
N LEU A 123 -9.62 0.59 -1.53
CA LEU A 123 -8.17 0.55 -1.36
C LEU A 123 -7.46 0.53 -2.73
N THR A 124 -6.54 1.45 -2.94
CA THR A 124 -5.54 1.36 -4.00
C THR A 124 -4.20 1.06 -3.35
N ALA A 125 -3.53 -0.02 -3.78
CA ALA A 125 -2.22 -0.43 -3.27
C ALA A 125 -1.23 -0.63 -4.42
N GLY A 126 -0.03 -0.05 -4.29
CA GLY A 126 1.11 -0.27 -5.17
C GLY A 126 2.29 -0.84 -4.38
N LEU A 127 3.01 -1.79 -4.97
CA LEU A 127 4.19 -2.39 -4.36
C LEU A 127 5.36 -2.30 -5.33
N SER A 128 6.46 -1.70 -4.90
CA SER A 128 7.72 -1.65 -5.66
C SER A 128 8.73 -2.57 -4.98
N LEU A 129 9.13 -3.61 -5.72
CA LEU A 129 10.06 -4.63 -5.22
C LEU A 129 11.43 -4.40 -5.81
N LEU A 130 12.37 -4.07 -4.95
CA LEU A 130 13.78 -4.00 -5.32
C LEU A 130 14.39 -5.39 -5.16
N ARG A 131 15.30 -5.75 -6.06
CA ARG A 131 16.10 -6.96 -5.89
C ARG A 131 17.23 -6.65 -4.93
N ALA A 132 17.34 -7.46 -3.86
CA ALA A 132 18.54 -7.44 -3.03
C ALA A 132 19.74 -7.83 -3.91
N GLY A 133 20.77 -6.98 -3.92
CA GLY A 133 22.02 -7.18 -4.66
C GLY A 133 22.90 -8.30 -4.11
#